data_AF-A0A967VSC9-F1
#
_entry.id   AF-A0A967VSC9-F1
#
_cell.length_a   1.000
_cell.length_b   1.000
_cell.length_c   1.000
_cell.angle_alpha   90.00
_cell.angle_beta   90.00
_cell.angle_gamma   90.00
#
_symmetry.space_group_name_H-M   'P 1'
#
loop_
_entity.id
_entity.type
_entity.pdbx_description
1 polymer ?
#
loop_
_entity_poly.entity_id
_entity_poly.type
_entity_poly.pdbx_seq_one_letter_code
_entity_poly.pdbx_strand_id
1 'polypeptide(L)'
;MKTKRLQRTTLVGRDFSVKELRLIKEIVELYPGLSRTELSQTICENISWQAPNGTNKHNSCLRALEKLEAQGHIKLPSLRSTKAIRNTQVKITSCTDPGELVQGRIDQWGEVTINKVSRGQLKLWNEYVQRYHYLGYKIPFGLHLRYFIVSGERILGCMLYTASAWALECRDKWIGWTYKQKERNLYRIINQSRFLILPWIKIKNLA
;
A
#
# COMPACT_ATOMS: atom_id res chain seq x y z
N MET A 1 16.89 -35.67 1.40
CA MET A 1 17.17 -34.33 0.86
C MET A 1 18.11 -33.60 1.81
N LYS A 2 19.29 -33.17 1.37
CA LYS A 2 20.22 -32.39 2.22
C LYS A 2 19.61 -31.00 2.46
N THR A 3 19.14 -30.74 3.68
CA THR A 3 18.63 -29.42 4.08
C THR A 3 19.75 -28.39 3.95
N LYS A 4 19.59 -27.38 3.10
CA LYS A 4 20.58 -26.30 2.96
C LYS A 4 20.76 -25.60 4.31
N ARG A 5 22.02 -25.34 4.68
CA ARG A 5 22.39 -24.64 5.92
C ARG A 5 21.74 -23.25 5.95
N LEU A 6 21.00 -22.96 7.02
CA LEU A 6 20.45 -21.63 7.27
C LEU A 6 21.59 -20.66 7.60
N GLN A 7 21.61 -19.51 6.91
CA GLN A 7 22.55 -18.43 7.15
C GLN A 7 21.78 -17.12 7.29
N ARG A 8 22.39 -16.13 7.97
CA ARG A 8 21.81 -14.79 8.09
C ARG A 8 21.54 -14.25 6.68
N THR A 9 20.33 -13.72 6.46
CA THR A 9 19.90 -13.26 5.14
C THR A 9 18.93 -12.10 5.25
N THR A 10 18.83 -11.29 4.20
CA THR A 10 17.84 -10.22 4.10
C THR A 10 16.72 -10.68 3.18
N LEU A 11 15.48 -10.71 3.68
CA LEU A 11 14.29 -11.03 2.89
C LEU A 11 13.30 -9.88 3.03
N VAL A 12 12.76 -9.42 1.90
CA VAL A 12 11.73 -8.35 1.85
C VAL A 12 12.11 -7.10 2.68
N GLY A 13 13.40 -6.74 2.63
CA GLY A 13 13.94 -5.57 3.33
C GLY A 13 14.12 -5.74 4.85
N ARG A 14 13.92 -6.94 5.41
CA ARG A 14 14.21 -7.28 6.81
C ARG A 14 15.38 -8.27 6.90
N ASP A 15 16.30 -8.01 7.81
CA ASP A 15 17.35 -8.97 8.16
C ASP A 15 16.79 -10.06 9.07
N PHE A 16 17.13 -11.31 8.77
CA PHE A 16 16.77 -12.48 9.56
C PHE A 16 18.03 -13.10 10.14
N SER A 17 18.05 -13.20 11.47
CA SER A 17 19.06 -13.98 12.18
C SER A 17 18.86 -15.48 11.95
N VAL A 18 19.92 -16.26 12.17
CA VAL A 18 19.84 -17.73 12.09
C VAL A 18 18.84 -18.28 13.11
N LYS A 19 18.72 -17.65 14.29
CA LYS A 19 17.74 -18.05 15.34
C LYS A 19 16.30 -17.90 14.84
N GLU A 20 15.97 -16.76 14.24
CA GLU A 20 14.63 -16.54 13.67
C GLU A 20 14.33 -17.48 12.52
N LEU A 21 15.31 -17.74 11.63
CA LEU A 21 15.11 -18.68 10.53
C LEU A 21 14.86 -20.12 11.03
N ARG A 22 15.52 -20.53 12.12
CA ARG A 22 15.27 -21.83 12.76
C ARG A 22 13.86 -21.87 13.36
N LEU A 23 13.45 -20.83 14.07
CA LEU A 23 12.11 -20.74 14.65
C LEU A 23 11.03 -20.76 13.56
N ILE A 24 11.22 -20.03 12.46
CA ILE A 24 10.32 -20.06 11.30
C ILE A 24 10.19 -21.49 10.77
N LYS A 25 11.32 -22.18 10.58
CA LYS A 25 11.33 -23.55 10.09
C LYS A 25 10.59 -24.50 11.04
N GLU A 26 10.83 -24.38 12.34
CA GLU A 26 10.16 -25.17 13.37
C GLU A 26 8.63 -24.96 13.36
N ILE A 27 8.16 -23.71 13.29
CA ILE A 27 6.73 -23.39 13.21
C ILE A 27 6.10 -24.00 11.94
N VAL A 28 6.78 -23.92 10.79
CA VAL A 28 6.30 -24.51 9.53
C VAL A 28 6.18 -26.03 9.62
N GLU A 29 7.14 -26.69 10.28
CA GLU A 29 7.16 -28.16 10.46
C GLU A 29 6.16 -28.64 11.51
N LEU A 30 5.93 -27.85 12.58
CA LEU A 30 5.03 -28.21 13.69
C LEU A 30 3.54 -28.05 13.32
N TYR A 31 3.22 -27.14 12.40
CA TYR A 31 1.84 -26.80 12.05
C TYR A 31 1.52 -26.96 10.55
N PRO A 32 1.68 -28.16 9.96
CA PRO A 32 1.46 -28.38 8.52
C PRO A 32 0.00 -28.20 8.07
N GLY A 33 -0.95 -28.26 9.01
CA GLY A 33 -2.39 -28.10 8.77
C GLY A 33 -2.87 -26.65 8.70
N LEU A 34 -2.04 -25.68 9.09
CA LEU A 34 -2.42 -24.26 9.01
C LEU A 34 -2.45 -23.78 7.57
N SER A 35 -3.36 -22.85 7.27
CA SER A 35 -3.28 -22.10 6.02
C SER A 35 -2.00 -21.25 6.01
N ARG A 36 -1.49 -20.93 4.82
CA ARG A 36 -0.33 -20.03 4.70
C ARG A 36 -0.57 -18.67 5.37
N THR A 37 -1.82 -18.19 5.41
CA THR A 37 -2.21 -16.97 6.13
C THR A 37 -2.04 -17.13 7.64
N GLU A 38 -2.64 -18.14 8.25
CA GLU A 38 -2.50 -18.40 9.69
C GLU A 38 -1.04 -18.60 10.07
N LEU A 39 -0.31 -19.40 9.29
CA LEU A 39 1.12 -19.64 9.51
C LEU A 39 1.91 -18.32 9.50
N SER A 40 1.64 -17.43 8.53
CA SER A 40 2.30 -16.13 8.47
C SER A 40 1.95 -15.21 9.64
N GLN A 41 0.74 -15.31 10.20
CA GLN A 41 0.33 -14.55 11.39
C GLN A 41 1.06 -15.07 12.64
N THR A 42 1.04 -16.38 12.87
CA THR A 42 1.75 -17.04 13.98
C THR A 42 3.24 -16.70 13.96
N ILE A 43 3.87 -16.75 12.78
CA ILE A 43 5.28 -16.39 12.62
C ILE A 43 5.52 -14.91 12.92
N CYS A 44 4.66 -14.00 12.42
CA CYS A 44 4.79 -12.57 12.71
C CYS A 44 4.71 -12.29 14.22
N GLU A 45 3.83 -12.98 14.95
CA GLU A 45 3.72 -12.84 16.40
C GLU A 45 5.00 -13.31 17.12
N ASN A 46 5.48 -14.51 16.77
CA ASN A 46 6.63 -15.14 17.43
C ASN A 46 7.95 -14.40 17.22
N ILE A 47 8.12 -13.67 16.11
CA ILE A 47 9.32 -12.88 15.83
C ILE A 47 9.07 -11.36 15.95
N SER A 48 7.93 -10.97 16.50
CA SER A 48 7.49 -9.57 16.67
C SER A 48 7.58 -8.74 15.38
N TRP A 49 7.19 -9.34 14.25
CA TRP A 49 7.21 -8.68 12.94
C TRP A 49 5.93 -7.91 12.66
N GLN A 50 5.84 -6.73 13.27
CA GLN A 50 4.66 -5.86 13.23
C GLN A 50 4.95 -4.52 12.52
N ALA A 51 3.89 -3.85 12.08
CA ALA A 51 3.90 -2.45 11.67
C ALA A 51 3.79 -1.54 12.90
N PRO A 52 4.07 -0.22 12.79
CA PRO A 52 4.02 0.70 13.93
C PRO A 52 2.67 0.78 14.65
N ASN A 53 1.58 0.38 13.98
CA ASN A 53 0.24 0.28 14.55
C ASN A 53 -0.06 -1.08 15.21
N GLY A 54 0.96 -1.92 15.46
CA GLY A 54 0.83 -3.25 16.06
C GLY A 54 0.32 -4.35 15.13
N THR A 55 -0.06 -4.03 13.89
CA THR A 55 -0.57 -5.05 12.97
C THR A 55 0.54 -5.93 12.42
N ASN A 56 0.34 -7.25 12.43
CA ASN A 56 1.30 -8.22 11.87
C ASN A 56 1.56 -7.98 10.38
N LYS A 57 2.83 -8.04 9.97
CA LYS A 57 3.24 -7.89 8.56
C LYS A 57 3.06 -9.17 7.75
N HIS A 58 1.90 -9.83 7.89
CA HIS A 58 1.63 -11.16 7.34
C HIS A 58 1.92 -11.27 5.83
N ASN A 59 1.56 -10.27 5.01
CA ASN A 59 1.88 -10.26 3.57
C ASN A 59 3.39 -10.23 3.28
N SER A 60 4.16 -9.47 4.07
CA SER A 60 5.63 -9.46 3.94
C SER A 60 6.21 -10.79 4.40
N CYS A 61 5.67 -11.36 5.48
CA CYS A 61 6.04 -12.68 5.97
C CYS A 61 5.78 -13.76 4.93
N LEU A 62 4.59 -13.79 4.32
CA LEU A 62 4.25 -14.76 3.28
C LEU A 62 5.25 -14.72 2.12
N ARG A 63 5.60 -13.52 1.63
CA ARG A 63 6.62 -13.37 0.58
C ARG A 63 8.02 -13.80 1.02
N ALA A 64 8.37 -13.61 2.30
CA ALA A 64 9.63 -14.12 2.84
C ALA A 64 9.64 -15.66 2.90
N LEU A 65 8.52 -16.27 3.31
CA LEU A 65 8.35 -17.71 3.34
C LEU A 65 8.40 -18.32 1.94
N GLU A 66 7.77 -17.70 0.95
CA GLU A 66 7.85 -18.12 -0.46
C GLU A 66 9.30 -18.07 -0.98
N LYS A 67 10.07 -17.04 -0.62
CA LYS A 67 11.51 -16.97 -0.94
C LYS A 67 12.30 -18.10 -0.26
N LEU A 68 12.00 -18.42 0.99
CA LEU A 68 12.66 -19.51 1.73
C LEU A 68 12.30 -20.89 1.14
N GLU A 69 11.05 -21.10 0.74
CA GLU A 69 10.59 -22.30 0.03
C GLU A 69 11.31 -22.45 -1.31
N ALA A 70 11.36 -21.38 -2.12
CA ALA A 70 12.06 -21.37 -3.41
C ALA A 70 13.57 -21.64 -3.26
N GLN A 71 14.17 -21.25 -2.14
CA GLN A 71 15.58 -21.55 -1.81
C GLN A 71 15.80 -23.00 -1.32
N GLY A 72 14.72 -23.72 -0.98
CA GLY A 72 14.74 -25.09 -0.47
C GLY A 72 14.98 -25.19 1.04
N HIS A 73 14.73 -24.12 1.80
CA HIS A 73 14.92 -24.10 3.25
C HIS A 73 13.71 -24.60 4.04
N ILE A 74 12.50 -24.43 3.51
CA ILE A 74 11.23 -24.87 4.11
C ILE A 74 10.32 -25.46 3.01
N LYS A 75 9.25 -26.16 3.43
CA LYS A 75 8.17 -26.63 2.55
C LYS A 75 6.85 -26.10 3.10
N LEU A 76 6.19 -25.23 2.36
CA LEU A 76 4.93 -24.61 2.77
C LEU A 76 3.74 -25.52 2.46
N PRO A 77 2.63 -25.37 3.22
CA PRO A 77 1.36 -26.01 2.87
C PRO A 77 0.92 -25.66 1.45
N SER A 78 0.18 -26.57 0.81
CA SER A 78 -0.39 -26.32 -0.52
C SER A 78 -1.36 -25.13 -0.49
N LEU A 79 -1.43 -24.40 -1.61
CA LEU A 79 -2.38 -23.29 -1.74
C LEU A 79 -3.81 -23.84 -1.73
N ARG A 80 -4.65 -23.27 -0.86
CA ARG A 80 -6.09 -23.56 -0.83
C ARG A 80 -6.79 -22.67 -1.86
N SER A 81 -7.76 -23.23 -2.59
CA SER A 81 -8.60 -22.46 -3.50
C SER A 81 -9.37 -21.38 -2.73
N THR A 82 -9.25 -20.14 -3.17
CA THR A 82 -9.99 -19.00 -2.60
C THR A 82 -11.08 -18.56 -3.56
N LYS A 83 -12.21 -18.10 -3.00
CA LYS A 83 -13.26 -17.46 -3.82
C LYS A 83 -12.67 -16.21 -4.48
N ALA A 84 -13.00 -16.02 -5.76
CA ALA A 84 -12.59 -14.83 -6.49
C ALA A 84 -13.02 -13.56 -5.72
N ILE A 85 -12.09 -12.63 -5.57
CA ILE A 85 -12.38 -11.33 -4.96
C ILE A 85 -13.43 -10.63 -5.83
N ARG A 86 -14.58 -10.30 -5.24
CA ARG A 86 -15.61 -9.53 -5.93
C ARG A 86 -15.05 -8.14 -6.26
N ASN A 87 -14.96 -7.85 -7.56
CA ASN A 87 -14.56 -6.54 -8.05
C ASN A 87 -15.67 -5.54 -7.71
N THR A 88 -15.49 -4.75 -6.65
CA THR A 88 -16.50 -3.77 -6.23
C THR A 88 -16.33 -2.54 -7.10
N GLN A 89 -17.15 -2.43 -8.15
CA GLN A 89 -17.21 -1.23 -8.96
C GLN A 89 -17.74 -0.05 -8.13
N VAL A 90 -17.13 1.12 -8.31
CA VAL A 90 -17.60 2.36 -7.67
C VAL A 90 -18.89 2.79 -8.36
N LYS A 91 -19.96 2.96 -7.59
CA LYS A 91 -21.24 3.47 -8.10
C LYS A 91 -21.18 4.99 -8.20
N ILE A 92 -21.63 5.51 -9.33
CA ILE A 92 -21.76 6.93 -9.64
C ILE A 92 -23.17 7.37 -9.21
N THR A 93 -23.26 8.42 -8.40
CA THR A 93 -24.47 8.95 -7.72
C THR A 93 -24.52 10.48 -7.82
N SER A 94 -25.65 11.12 -7.56
CA SER A 94 -25.71 12.60 -7.63
C SER A 94 -24.81 13.33 -6.62
N CYS A 95 -24.27 12.62 -5.61
CA CYS A 95 -23.37 13.21 -4.61
C CYS A 95 -22.06 13.77 -5.18
N THR A 96 -21.68 13.40 -6.40
CA THR A 96 -20.50 13.93 -7.09
C THR A 96 -20.85 14.54 -8.44
N ASP A 97 -22.05 15.10 -8.60
CA ASP A 97 -22.41 15.86 -9.81
C ASP A 97 -21.53 17.12 -9.97
N PRO A 98 -21.40 17.63 -11.22
CA PRO A 98 -20.62 18.83 -11.46
C PRO A 98 -21.08 20.00 -10.59
N GLY A 99 -20.15 20.58 -9.85
CA GLY A 99 -20.40 21.78 -9.05
C GLY A 99 -20.39 23.06 -9.90
N GLU A 100 -20.74 24.16 -9.26
CA GLU A 100 -20.68 25.49 -9.85
C GLU A 100 -19.26 25.86 -10.27
N LEU A 101 -19.15 26.63 -11.36
CA LEU A 101 -17.86 27.13 -11.84
C LEU A 101 -17.24 28.08 -10.82
N VAL A 102 -16.06 27.72 -10.34
CA VAL A 102 -15.27 28.48 -9.38
C VAL A 102 -14.05 29.05 -10.09
N GLN A 103 -13.97 30.37 -10.22
CA GLN A 103 -12.85 31.05 -10.88
C GLN A 103 -12.26 32.14 -10.00
N GLY A 104 -11.02 32.52 -10.27
CA GLY A 104 -10.35 33.62 -9.59
C GLY A 104 -8.87 33.34 -9.40
N ARG A 105 -8.25 34.07 -8.50
CA ARG A 105 -6.87 33.86 -8.06
C ARG A 105 -6.86 33.32 -6.63
N ILE A 106 -5.89 32.48 -6.28
CA ILE A 106 -5.86 31.83 -4.96
C ILE A 106 -5.81 32.82 -3.77
N ASP A 107 -5.29 34.03 -3.96
CA ASP A 107 -5.27 35.11 -2.96
C ASP A 107 -6.67 35.66 -2.62
N GLN A 108 -7.67 35.39 -3.47
CA GLN A 108 -9.07 35.73 -3.25
C GLN A 108 -9.84 34.62 -2.54
N TRP A 109 -9.21 33.46 -2.32
CA TRP A 109 -9.80 32.31 -1.64
C TRP A 109 -9.27 32.21 -0.21
N GLY A 110 -10.07 31.60 0.65
CA GLY A 110 -9.65 31.28 2.01
C GLY A 110 -8.50 30.27 2.04
N GLU A 111 -8.04 29.93 3.25
CA GLU A 111 -6.97 28.95 3.44
C GLU A 111 -7.31 27.62 2.75
N VAL A 112 -6.39 27.16 1.89
CA VAL A 112 -6.46 25.86 1.25
C VAL A 112 -5.78 24.83 2.14
N THR A 113 -6.53 23.83 2.59
CA THR A 113 -6.03 22.78 3.48
C THR A 113 -6.20 21.39 2.86
N ILE A 114 -5.40 20.44 3.36
CA ILE A 114 -5.42 19.05 2.89
C ILE A 114 -5.93 18.17 4.03
N ASN A 115 -7.21 17.78 3.94
CA ASN A 115 -7.91 17.07 5.01
C ASN A 115 -7.92 15.56 4.75
N LYS A 116 -7.47 14.78 5.74
CA LYS A 116 -7.47 13.31 5.66
C LYS A 116 -8.90 12.80 5.59
N VAL A 117 -9.16 11.93 4.61
CA VAL A 117 -10.48 11.32 4.41
C VAL A 117 -10.80 10.36 5.54
N SER A 118 -11.93 10.58 6.20
CA SER A 118 -12.47 9.70 7.23
C SER A 118 -13.13 8.45 6.63
N ARG A 119 -13.41 7.42 7.45
CA ARG A 119 -14.07 6.19 6.99
C ARG A 119 -15.42 6.45 6.32
N GLY A 120 -16.21 7.41 6.84
CA GLY A 120 -17.52 7.76 6.29
C GLY A 120 -17.44 8.43 4.90
N GLN A 121 -16.31 9.05 4.58
CA GLN A 121 -16.11 9.80 3.34
C GLN A 121 -15.43 8.99 2.22
N LEU A 122 -15.01 7.74 2.49
CA LEU A 122 -14.28 6.92 1.52
C LEU A 122 -15.05 6.70 0.22
N LYS A 123 -16.37 6.47 0.30
CA LYS A 123 -17.20 6.26 -0.88
C LYS A 123 -17.26 7.51 -1.76
N LEU A 124 -17.52 8.66 -1.14
CA LEU A 124 -17.56 9.96 -1.82
C LEU A 124 -16.21 10.26 -2.51
N TRP A 125 -15.10 10.07 -1.80
CA TRP A 125 -13.77 10.28 -2.37
C TRP A 125 -13.51 9.35 -3.56
N ASN A 126 -13.82 8.06 -3.43
CA ASN A 126 -13.62 7.08 -4.50
C ASN A 126 -14.48 7.44 -5.72
N GLU A 127 -15.69 7.95 -5.50
CA GLU A 127 -16.59 8.39 -6.55
C GLU A 127 -16.06 9.61 -7.31
N TYR A 128 -15.58 10.65 -6.63
CA TYR A 128 -14.94 11.81 -7.27
C TYR A 128 -13.76 11.39 -8.16
N VAL A 129 -12.89 10.53 -7.64
CA VAL A 129 -11.74 10.02 -8.41
C VAL A 129 -12.19 9.11 -9.55
N GLN A 130 -13.22 8.28 -9.35
CA GLN A 130 -13.78 7.46 -10.42
C GLN A 130 -14.34 8.31 -11.55
N ARG A 131 -15.06 9.38 -11.21
CA ARG A 131 -15.78 10.21 -12.18
C ARG A 131 -14.88 11.17 -12.94
N TYR A 132 -13.94 11.82 -12.24
CA TYR A 132 -13.23 12.98 -12.80
C TYR A 132 -11.74 12.81 -13.02
N HIS A 133 -11.09 11.83 -12.37
CA HIS A 133 -9.69 11.55 -12.66
C HIS A 133 -9.60 10.74 -13.96
N TYR A 134 -8.74 11.13 -14.90
CA TYR A 134 -8.61 10.49 -16.21
C TYR A 134 -8.31 8.96 -16.16
N LEU A 135 -7.62 8.47 -15.12
CA LEU A 135 -7.41 7.04 -14.86
C LEU A 135 -8.51 6.33 -14.05
N GLY A 136 -9.52 7.07 -13.60
CA GLY A 136 -10.54 6.62 -12.66
C GLY A 136 -9.98 6.13 -11.32
N TYR A 137 -10.86 5.53 -10.53
CA TYR A 137 -10.50 4.90 -9.27
C TYR A 137 -10.01 3.48 -9.50
N LYS A 138 -8.90 3.13 -8.84
CA LYS A 138 -8.38 1.78 -8.73
C LYS A 138 -8.08 1.52 -7.27
N ILE A 139 -8.29 0.28 -6.83
CA ILE A 139 -7.97 -0.11 -5.45
C ILE A 139 -6.46 0.07 -5.25
N PRO A 140 -6.02 0.97 -4.34
CA PRO A 140 -4.60 1.16 -4.10
C PRO A 140 -3.99 -0.07 -3.46
N PHE A 141 -2.78 -0.40 -3.90
CA PHE A 141 -2.00 -1.50 -3.33
C PHE A 141 -1.21 -1.03 -2.11
N GLY A 142 -1.17 -1.86 -1.07
CA GLY A 142 -0.40 -1.59 0.15
C GLY A 142 -0.94 -0.42 0.98
N LEU A 143 -0.05 0.20 1.76
CA LEU A 143 -0.39 1.35 2.60
C LEU A 143 -0.73 2.55 1.73
N HIS A 144 -1.78 3.27 2.09
CA HIS A 144 -2.24 4.42 1.32
C HIS A 144 -3.04 5.40 2.19
N LEU A 145 -3.03 6.67 1.79
CA LEU A 145 -3.74 7.77 2.44
C LEU A 145 -4.51 8.56 1.39
N ARG A 146 -5.76 8.87 1.71
CA ARG A 146 -6.65 9.68 0.87
C ARG A 146 -6.86 11.02 1.55
N TYR A 147 -6.84 12.08 0.75
CA TYR A 147 -7.09 13.43 1.20
C TYR A 147 -8.06 14.15 0.27
N PHE A 148 -8.86 15.05 0.84
CA PHE A 148 -9.51 16.11 0.10
C PHE A 148 -8.65 17.37 0.17
N ILE A 149 -8.58 18.09 -0.95
CA ILE A 149 -8.10 19.46 -0.99
C ILE A 149 -9.33 20.32 -0.77
N VAL A 150 -9.34 21.19 0.24
CA VAL A 150 -10.51 21.98 0.62
C VAL A 150 -10.16 23.45 0.85
N SER A 151 -11.14 24.32 0.65
CA SER A 151 -11.12 25.72 1.08
C SER A 151 -12.41 25.99 1.85
N GLY A 152 -12.32 26.18 3.17
CA GLY A 152 -13.49 26.11 4.05
C GLY A 152 -14.17 24.75 3.94
N GLU A 153 -15.49 24.74 3.67
CA GLU A 153 -16.26 23.50 3.48
C GLU A 153 -16.23 22.97 2.04
N ARG A 154 -15.65 23.74 1.11
CA ARG A 154 -15.67 23.39 -0.32
C ARG A 154 -14.56 22.42 -0.66
N ILE A 155 -14.92 21.29 -1.27
CA ILE A 155 -13.96 20.36 -1.87
C ILE A 155 -13.49 20.92 -3.21
N LEU A 156 -12.18 21.11 -3.34
CA LEU A 156 -11.51 21.57 -4.55
C LEU A 156 -10.92 20.39 -5.35
N GLY A 157 -10.58 19.30 -4.67
CA GLY A 157 -9.86 18.20 -5.28
C GLY A 157 -9.61 17.01 -4.37
N CYS A 158 -8.90 16.01 -4.90
CA CYS A 158 -8.57 14.76 -4.24
C CYS A 158 -7.09 14.42 -4.43
N MET A 159 -6.46 13.87 -3.38
CA MET A 159 -5.10 13.32 -3.44
C MET A 159 -5.06 11.90 -2.88
N LEU A 160 -4.28 11.04 -3.53
CA LEU A 160 -3.97 9.69 -3.07
C LEU A 160 -2.47 9.50 -2.98
N TYR A 161 -1.99 9.22 -1.77
CA TYR A 161 -0.65 8.73 -1.54
C TYR A 161 -0.69 7.22 -1.32
N THR A 162 0.23 6.49 -1.92
CA THR A 162 0.41 5.04 -1.76
C THR A 162 1.86 4.73 -1.40
N ALA A 163 2.12 3.49 -0.99
CA ALA A 163 3.47 2.97 -0.86
C ALA A 163 4.23 3.11 -2.20
N SER A 164 5.56 3.27 -2.11
CA SER A 164 6.39 3.42 -3.32
C SER A 164 6.22 2.25 -4.29
N ALA A 165 6.12 2.55 -5.59
CA ALA A 165 6.17 1.54 -6.63
C ALA A 165 7.54 0.83 -6.62
N TRP A 166 7.56 -0.50 -6.64
CA TRP A 166 8.82 -1.25 -6.60
C TRP A 166 9.75 -0.94 -7.79
N ALA A 167 9.17 -0.89 -8.99
CA ALA A 167 9.87 -0.59 -10.23
C ALA A 167 9.43 0.78 -10.76
N LEU A 168 10.28 1.79 -10.56
CA LEU A 168 10.12 3.12 -11.14
C LEU A 168 11.50 3.64 -11.49
N GLU A 169 11.91 3.39 -12.73
CA GLU A 169 13.30 3.61 -13.17
C GLU A 169 13.73 5.07 -13.04
N CYS A 170 12.87 6.04 -13.39
CA CYS A 170 13.19 7.45 -13.29
C CYS A 170 13.56 7.87 -11.86
N ARG A 171 12.80 7.40 -10.86
CA ARG A 171 13.12 7.63 -9.44
C ARG A 171 14.43 6.94 -9.09
N ASP A 172 14.59 5.68 -9.49
CA ASP A 172 15.76 4.90 -9.12
C ASP A 172 17.07 5.52 -9.66
N LYS A 173 17.02 6.06 -10.89
CA LYS A 173 18.12 6.83 -11.51
C LYS A 173 18.37 8.15 -10.78
N TRP A 174 17.33 8.90 -10.44
CA TRP A 174 17.46 10.19 -9.75
C TRP A 174 18.06 10.04 -8.33
N ILE A 175 17.64 9.02 -7.58
CA ILE A 175 18.21 8.73 -6.24
C ILE A 175 19.64 8.17 -6.36
N GLY A 176 19.96 7.48 -7.46
CA GLY A 176 21.28 6.89 -7.70
C GLY A 176 21.58 5.66 -6.83
N TRP A 177 20.55 5.02 -6.28
CA TRP A 177 20.73 3.87 -5.39
C TRP A 177 20.98 2.55 -6.14
N THR A 178 21.81 1.70 -5.56
CA THR A 178 21.96 0.30 -5.98
C THR A 178 20.71 -0.52 -5.63
N TYR A 179 20.57 -1.70 -6.24
CA TYR A 179 19.45 -2.62 -5.92
C TYR A 179 19.33 -2.92 -4.41
N LYS A 180 20.46 -3.15 -3.72
CA LYS A 180 20.47 -3.42 -2.27
C LYS A 180 20.02 -2.20 -1.45
N GLN A 181 20.47 -1.01 -1.85
CA GLN A 181 20.03 0.24 -1.21
C GLN A 181 18.53 0.50 -1.46
N LYS A 182 18.03 0.19 -2.67
CA LYS A 182 16.60 0.24 -2.98
C LYS A 182 15.81 -0.67 -2.06
N GLU A 183 16.15 -1.95 -1.98
CA GLU A 183 15.43 -2.91 -1.15
C GLU A 183 15.36 -2.47 0.33
N ARG A 184 16.44 -1.86 0.84
CA ARG A 184 16.51 -1.36 2.21
C ARG A 184 15.76 -0.05 2.46
N ASN A 185 15.70 0.86 1.49
CA ASN A 185 15.22 2.22 1.72
C ASN A 185 13.85 2.53 1.09
N LEU A 186 13.36 1.72 0.16
CA LEU A 186 12.14 2.00 -0.61
C LEU A 186 10.90 2.23 0.27
N TYR A 187 10.83 1.58 1.44
CA TYR A 187 9.72 1.76 2.37
C TYR A 187 9.58 3.20 2.92
N ARG A 188 10.63 4.03 2.78
CA ARG A 188 10.65 5.44 3.21
C ARG A 188 10.07 6.40 2.17
N ILE A 189 9.78 5.91 0.98
CA ILE A 189 9.27 6.70 -0.14
C ILE A 189 7.77 6.46 -0.26
N ILE A 190 7.01 7.52 -0.48
CA ILE A 190 5.59 7.48 -0.85
C ILE A 190 5.43 7.87 -2.32
N ASN A 191 4.36 7.37 -2.94
CA ASN A 191 4.01 7.69 -4.32
C ASN A 191 2.69 8.46 -4.36
N GLN A 192 2.65 9.58 -5.08
CA GLN A 192 1.40 10.29 -5.35
C GLN A 192 0.69 9.60 -6.53
N SER A 193 -0.24 8.70 -6.22
CA SER A 193 -0.91 7.87 -7.23
C SER A 193 -2.11 8.53 -7.89
N ARG A 194 -2.75 9.50 -7.23
CA ARG A 194 -3.83 10.30 -7.81
C ARG A 194 -3.69 11.75 -7.38
N PHE A 195 -3.89 12.63 -8.33
CA PHE A 195 -4.03 14.07 -8.12
C PHE A 195 -5.17 14.55 -8.99
N LEU A 196 -6.16 15.16 -8.37
CA LEU A 196 -7.36 15.62 -9.04
C LEU A 196 -7.71 17.00 -8.50
N ILE A 197 -7.77 18.00 -9.38
CA ILE A 197 -8.54 19.22 -9.17
C ILE A 197 -9.85 19.05 -9.92
N LEU A 198 -10.97 19.38 -9.27
CA LEU A 198 -12.28 19.15 -9.86
C LEU A 198 -12.48 20.05 -11.10
N PRO A 199 -13.16 19.58 -12.17
CA PRO A 199 -13.18 20.29 -13.46
C PRO A 199 -13.74 21.72 -13.43
N TRP A 200 -14.63 22.01 -12.48
CA TRP A 200 -15.22 23.33 -12.28
C TRP A 200 -14.37 24.26 -11.41
N ILE A 201 -13.22 23.79 -10.90
CA ILE A 201 -12.30 24.60 -10.10
C ILE A 201 -11.20 25.16 -11.03
N LYS A 202 -11.33 26.43 -11.40
CA LYS A 202 -10.41 27.18 -12.27
C LYS A 202 -9.79 28.35 -11.51
N ILE A 203 -9.11 28.04 -10.40
CA ILE A 203 -8.41 29.02 -9.56
C ILE A 203 -6.96 29.13 -10.04
N LYS A 204 -6.55 30.33 -10.45
CA LYS A 204 -5.18 30.62 -10.87
C LYS A 204 -4.21 30.39 -9.71
N ASN A 205 -3.12 29.67 -9.99
CA ASN A 205 -2.06 29.28 -9.05
C ASN A 205 -2.47 28.26 -7.98
N LEU A 206 -3.56 27.50 -8.19
CA LEU A 206 -3.92 26.39 -7.30
C LEU A 206 -3.08 25.12 -7.58
N ALA A 207 -3.00 24.72 -8.85
CA ALA A 207 -2.18 23.60 -9.34
C ALA A 207 -2.05 23.65 -10.87
#